data_AF-A0A7Y8K3N7-F1
#
_entry.id   AF-A0A7Y8K3N7-F1
#
_cell.length_a   1.000
_cell.length_b   1.000
_cell.length_c   1.000
_cell.angle_alpha   90.00
_cell.angle_beta   90.00
_cell.angle_gamma   90.00
#
_symmetry.space_group_name_H-M   'P 1'
#
loop_
_entity.id
_entity.type
_entity.pdbx_description
1 polymer ?
#
loop_
_entity_poly.entity_id
_entity_poly.type
_entity_poly.pdbx_seq_one_letter_code
_entity_poly.pdbx_strand_id
1 'polypeptide(L)'
;MERLELTPFFDGVFALEDADLIPKPDPRTFDKMLARFGVDPTTACFFEDTPKNLEPAHVLGMTTVLVGPKAFTAEGAHIQHRAATVGPFLTTAMLDGDPQ
;
A
#
# COMPACT_ATOMS: atom_id res chain seq x y z
N MET A 1 13.62 -11.24 1.49
CA MET A 1 13.87 -10.48 0.24
C MET A 1 15.08 -11.01 -0.52
N GLU A 2 16.16 -11.39 0.16
CA GLU A 2 17.39 -11.93 -0.46
C GLU A 2 17.17 -13.08 -1.45
N ARG A 3 16.36 -14.09 -1.10
CA ARG A 3 16.08 -15.23 -2.01
C ARG A 3 15.42 -14.83 -3.33
N LEU A 4 14.72 -13.70 -3.36
CA LEU A 4 14.08 -13.15 -4.57
C LEU A 4 14.91 -12.01 -5.18
N GLU A 5 16.08 -11.70 -4.61
CA GLU A 5 16.96 -10.62 -5.05
C GLU A 5 16.28 -9.25 -5.10
N LEU A 6 15.29 -9.06 -4.22
CA LEU A 6 14.47 -7.84 -4.21
C LEU A 6 15.00 -6.74 -3.29
N THR A 7 15.94 -7.05 -2.42
CA THR A 7 16.50 -6.10 -1.43
C THR A 7 16.86 -4.72 -2.00
N PRO A 8 17.50 -4.56 -3.19
CA PRO A 8 17.86 -3.24 -3.69
C PRO A 8 16.67 -2.35 -4.10
N PHE A 9 15.46 -2.91 -4.20
CA PHE A 9 14.25 -2.17 -4.58
C PHE A 9 13.40 -1.69 -3.39
N PHE A 10 13.81 -1.99 -2.16
CA PHE A 10 13.07 -1.62 -0.95
C PHE A 10 13.98 -0.83 0.00
N ASP A 11 13.61 0.41 0.28
CA ASP A 11 14.30 1.25 1.27
C ASP A 11 14.13 0.74 2.72
N GLY A 12 13.11 -0.10 2.96
CA GLY A 12 12.84 -0.66 4.27
C GLY A 12 11.82 -1.78 4.27
N VAL A 13 11.81 -2.52 5.38
CA VAL A 13 10.82 -3.56 5.70
C VAL A 13 10.20 -3.20 7.04
N PHE A 14 8.87 -3.33 7.12
CA PHE A 14 8.10 -3.14 8.34
C PHE A 14 7.23 -4.36 8.56
N ALA A 15 7.51 -5.09 9.64
CA ALA A 15 6.81 -6.30 10.03
C ALA A 15 5.86 -6.01 11.20
N LEU A 16 5.07 -7.02 11.60
CA LEU A 16 4.11 -6.89 12.68
C LEU A 16 4.80 -6.60 14.04
N GLU A 17 6.03 -7.08 14.20
CA GLU A 17 6.88 -6.83 15.37
C GLU A 17 7.29 -5.36 15.47
N ASP A 18 7.53 -4.68 14.35
CA ASP A 18 7.79 -3.23 14.32
C ASP A 18 6.53 -2.41 14.72
N ALA A 19 5.35 -3.03 14.63
CA ALA A 19 4.07 -2.44 14.96
C ALA A 19 3.63 -2.65 16.42
N ASP A 20 4.49 -3.15 17.31
CA ASP A 20 4.12 -3.64 18.65
C ASP A 20 3.03 -4.72 18.63
N LEU A 21 3.05 -5.57 17.59
CA LEU A 21 2.02 -6.61 17.37
C LEU A 21 0.61 -6.05 17.15
N ILE A 22 0.48 -4.78 16.76
CA ILE A 22 -0.79 -4.16 16.38
C ILE A 22 -1.02 -4.39 14.88
N PRO A 23 -2.00 -5.21 14.47
CA PRO A 23 -2.22 -5.48 13.06
C PRO A 23 -3.07 -4.39 12.40
N LYS A 24 -2.95 -4.31 11.06
CA LYS A 24 -3.96 -3.65 10.24
C LYS A 24 -5.36 -4.27 10.51
N PRO A 25 -6.45 -3.49 10.52
CA PRO A 25 -6.57 -2.09 10.08
C PRO A 25 -6.45 -1.07 11.23
N ASP A 26 -5.84 -1.41 12.38
CA ASP A 26 -5.69 -0.43 13.46
C ASP A 26 -4.80 0.75 13.01
N PRO A 27 -5.26 2.02 13.04
CA PRO A 27 -4.51 3.17 12.53
C PRO A 27 -3.10 3.31 13.11
N ARG A 28 -2.88 2.84 14.35
CA ARG A 28 -1.57 2.94 15.03
C ARG A 28 -0.46 2.18 14.28
N THR A 29 -0.79 1.14 13.52
CA THR A 29 0.23 0.46 12.68
C THR A 29 0.69 1.34 11.52
N PHE A 30 -0.19 2.17 10.97
CA PHE A 30 0.13 3.09 9.88
C PHE A 30 0.95 4.26 10.42
N ASP A 31 0.56 4.84 11.56
CA ASP A 31 1.30 5.91 12.23
C ASP A 31 2.76 5.52 12.49
N LYS A 32 2.97 4.29 13.01
CA LYS A 32 4.31 3.75 13.26
C LYS A 32 5.12 3.55 11.98
N MET A 33 4.49 3.02 10.93
CA MET A 33 5.15 2.80 9.63
C MET A 33 5.58 4.14 9.00
N LEU A 34 4.66 5.12 8.97
CA LEU A 34 4.91 6.46 8.46
C LEU A 34 6.03 7.16 9.25
N ALA A 35 5.97 7.12 10.58
CA ALA A 35 6.99 7.73 11.44
C ALA A 35 8.36 7.08 11.27
N ARG A 36 8.42 5.76 11.07
CA ARG A 36 9.68 5.03 10.88
C ARG A 36 10.39 5.41 9.58
N PHE A 37 9.64 5.54 8.48
CA PHE A 37 10.21 5.75 7.15
C PHE A 37 10.14 7.20 6.65
N GLY A 38 9.45 8.09 7.36
CA GLY A 38 9.28 9.48 6.93
C GLY A 38 8.46 9.62 5.65
N VAL A 39 7.50 8.72 5.43
CA VAL A 39 6.63 8.74 4.24
C VAL A 39 5.55 9.81 4.42
N ASP A 40 5.37 10.66 3.42
CA ASP A 40 4.17 11.51 3.31
C ASP A 40 3.03 10.67 2.70
N PRO A 41 1.94 10.41 3.44
CA PRO A 41 0.86 9.58 2.93
C PRO A 41 0.18 10.21 1.70
N THR A 42 0.18 11.54 1.55
CA THR A 42 -0.48 12.22 0.44
C THR A 42 0.24 12.05 -0.90
N THR A 43 1.49 11.59 -0.86
CA THR A 43 2.32 11.31 -2.05
C THR A 43 2.61 9.81 -2.19
N ALA A 44 1.89 8.95 -1.46
CA ALA A 44 2.16 7.52 -1.39
C ALA A 44 0.97 6.68 -1.87
N CYS A 45 1.28 5.46 -2.33
CA CYS A 45 0.30 4.48 -2.77
C CYS A 45 0.41 3.19 -1.94
N PHE A 46 -0.72 2.68 -1.44
CA PHE A 46 -0.79 1.46 -0.64
C PHE A 46 -1.49 0.33 -1.41
N PHE A 47 -0.73 -0.74 -1.67
CA PHE A 47 -1.20 -1.95 -2.33
C PHE A 47 -1.54 -3.03 -1.29
N GLU A 48 -2.76 -3.55 -1.33
CA GLU A 48 -3.28 -4.50 -0.34
C GLU A 48 -4.28 -5.46 -0.98
N ASP A 49 -4.50 -6.66 -0.43
CA ASP A 49 -5.40 -7.70 -0.95
C ASP A 49 -6.72 -7.87 -0.17
N THR A 50 -6.80 -7.20 0.97
CA THR A 50 -7.84 -7.25 1.99
C THR A 50 -8.47 -5.86 2.15
N PRO A 51 -9.71 -5.65 1.66
CA PRO A 51 -10.35 -4.33 1.58
C PRO A 51 -10.27 -3.48 2.84
N LYS A 52 -10.61 -4.05 4.01
CA LYS A 52 -10.62 -3.33 5.29
C LYS A 52 -9.26 -2.72 5.67
N ASN A 53 -8.15 -3.26 5.17
CA ASN A 53 -6.81 -2.74 5.46
C ASN A 53 -6.49 -1.47 4.66
N LEU A 54 -7.27 -1.15 3.62
CA LEU A 54 -7.12 0.08 2.83
C LEU A 54 -7.79 1.29 3.50
N GLU A 55 -8.76 1.09 4.38
CA GLU A 55 -9.53 2.18 4.98
C GLU A 55 -8.66 3.19 5.76
N PRO A 56 -7.72 2.77 6.64
CA PRO A 56 -6.85 3.72 7.33
C PRO A 56 -5.89 4.46 6.38
N ALA A 57 -5.36 3.75 5.36
CA ALA A 57 -4.50 4.36 4.35
C ALA A 57 -5.23 5.46 3.56
N HIS A 58 -6.48 5.20 3.18
CA HIS A 58 -7.34 6.17 2.50
C HIS A 58 -7.63 7.39 3.39
N VAL A 59 -7.95 7.17 4.67
CA VAL A 59 -8.18 8.26 5.64
C VAL A 59 -6.94 9.14 5.80
N LEU A 60 -5.74 8.54 5.76
CA LEU A 60 -4.46 9.25 5.82
C LEU A 60 -4.10 10.00 4.53
N GLY A 61 -4.85 9.79 3.43
CA GLY A 61 -4.63 10.46 2.15
C GLY A 61 -3.81 9.67 1.13
N MET A 62 -3.48 8.40 1.41
CA MET A 62 -2.80 7.55 0.42
C MET A 62 -3.71 7.19 -0.75
N THR A 63 -3.09 7.02 -1.92
CA THR A 63 -3.73 6.32 -3.03
C THR A 63 -3.89 4.85 -2.67
N THR A 64 -5.08 4.28 -2.81
CA THR A 64 -5.35 2.89 -2.42
C THR A 64 -5.59 1.98 -3.61
N VAL A 65 -4.87 0.85 -3.64
CA VAL A 65 -4.98 -0.14 -4.71
C VAL A 65 -5.30 -1.50 -4.11
N LEU A 66 -6.50 -2.01 -4.38
CA LEU A 66 -6.86 -3.38 -4.01
C LEU A 66 -6.36 -4.35 -5.09
N VAL A 67 -5.58 -5.33 -4.70
CA VAL A 67 -4.91 -6.27 -5.61
C VAL A 67 -5.45 -7.69 -5.39
N GLY A 68 -5.75 -8.39 -6.48
CA GLY A 68 -6.06 -9.81 -6.47
C GLY A 68 -7.36 -10.15 -7.18
N PRO A 69 -7.72 -11.45 -7.25
CA PRO A 69 -8.84 -11.93 -8.04
C PRO A 69 -10.20 -11.39 -7.58
N LYS A 70 -10.32 -11.01 -6.30
CA LYS A 70 -11.54 -10.45 -5.71
C LYS A 70 -11.58 -8.92 -5.72
N ALA A 71 -10.54 -8.26 -6.24
CA ALA A 71 -10.47 -6.80 -6.23
C ALA A 71 -11.63 -6.14 -7.00
N PHE A 72 -12.02 -6.76 -8.13
CA PHE A 72 -13.06 -6.24 -9.03
C PHE A 72 -14.49 -6.41 -8.52
N THR A 73 -14.71 -7.24 -7.50
CA THR A 73 -16.03 -7.42 -6.88
C THR A 73 -16.13 -6.81 -5.48
N ALA A 74 -15.04 -6.25 -4.96
CA ALA A 74 -15.02 -5.60 -3.66
C ALA A 74 -15.55 -4.16 -3.76
N GLU A 75 -16.38 -3.80 -2.79
CA GLU A 75 -17.01 -2.49 -2.65
C GLU A 75 -16.39 -1.71 -1.47
N GLY A 76 -16.43 -0.38 -1.56
CA GLY A 76 -15.90 0.53 -0.56
C GLY A 76 -15.35 1.81 -1.18
N ALA A 77 -15.74 2.97 -0.64
CA ALA A 77 -15.25 4.26 -1.12
C ALA A 77 -13.73 4.42 -0.96
N HIS A 78 -13.15 3.71 0.01
CA HIS A 78 -11.71 3.66 0.25
C HIS A 78 -10.92 2.78 -0.74
N ILE A 79 -11.57 2.16 -1.74
CA ILE A 79 -10.92 1.37 -2.80
C ILE A 79 -10.92 2.20 -4.09
N GLN A 80 -9.85 2.98 -4.29
CA GLN A 80 -9.75 3.90 -5.43
C GLN A 80 -9.36 3.18 -6.72
N HIS A 81 -8.40 2.27 -6.65
CA HIS A 81 -7.93 1.48 -7.77
C HIS A 81 -8.01 -0.02 -7.50
N ARG A 82 -8.06 -0.80 -8.59
CA ARG A 82 -8.18 -2.25 -8.57
C ARG A 82 -7.20 -2.85 -9.56
N ALA A 83 -6.52 -3.92 -9.14
CA ALA A 83 -5.58 -4.63 -9.98
C ALA A 83 -5.73 -6.14 -9.81
N ALA A 84 -5.57 -6.90 -10.89
CA ALA A 84 -5.44 -8.35 -10.78
C ALA A 84 -4.10 -8.72 -10.12
N THR A 85 -3.02 -8.02 -10.51
CA THR A 85 -1.65 -8.19 -10.00
C THR A 85 -0.91 -6.85 -10.05
N VAL A 86 0.13 -6.68 -9.21
CA VAL A 86 0.90 -5.42 -9.10
C VAL A 86 1.68 -5.10 -10.37
N GLY A 87 2.34 -6.08 -10.98
CA GLY A 87 3.23 -5.86 -12.13
C GLY A 87 2.58 -5.12 -13.31
N PRO A 88 1.51 -5.66 -13.93
CA PRO A 88 0.78 -4.99 -14.99
C PRO A 88 0.21 -3.63 -14.57
N PHE A 89 -0.26 -3.49 -13.33
CA PHE A 89 -0.77 -2.21 -12.83
C PHE A 89 0.32 -1.13 -12.85
N LEU A 90 1.54 -1.45 -12.42
CA LEU A 90 2.65 -0.51 -12.41
C LEU A 90 3.10 -0.09 -13.82
N THR A 91 2.89 -0.93 -14.85
CA THR A 91 3.19 -0.54 -16.25
C THR A 91 2.26 0.55 -16.79
N THR A 92 1.13 0.77 -16.13
CA THR A 92 0.14 1.80 -16.49
C THR A 92 0.05 2.91 -15.45
N ALA A 93 0.77 2.79 -14.33
CA ALA A 93 0.77 3.78 -13.28
C ALA A 93 1.58 4.98 -13.74
N MET A 94 0.98 6.17 -13.65
CA MET A 94 1.65 7.43 -13.94
C MET A 94 2.12 8.05 -12.64
N LEU A 95 3.39 8.44 -12.58
CA LEU A 95 3.95 9.25 -11.52
C LEU A 95 3.89 10.73 -11.90
N ASP A 96 3.86 11.61 -10.89
CA ASP A 96 3.96 13.04 -11.14
C ASP A 96 5.25 13.36 -11.90
N GLY A 97 5.10 13.98 -13.07
CA GLY A 97 6.20 14.29 -13.98
C GLY A 97 6.39 13.30 -15.13
N ASP A 98 5.67 12.18 -15.15
CA ASP A 98 5.65 11.32 -16.34
C ASP A 98 5.01 12.06 -17.53
N PRO A 99 5.61 11.97 -18.74
CA PRO A 99 5.00 12.54 -19.94
C PRO A 99 3.65 11.85 -20.21
N GLN A 100 2.63 12.67 -20.44
CA GLN A 100 1.28 12.25 -20.84
C GLN A 100 1.26 11.63 -22.24
#